data_AF-A0A497MYK3-F1
#
_entry.id   AF-A0A497MYK3-F1
#
_cell.length_a   1.000
_cell.length_b   1.000
_cell.length_c   1.000
_cell.angle_alpha   90.00
_cell.angle_beta   90.00
_cell.angle_gamma   90.00
#
_symmetry.space_group_name_H-M   'P 1'
#
loop_
_entity.id
_entity.type
_entity.pdbx_description
1 polymer ?
#
loop_
_entity_poly.entity_id
_entity_poly.type
_entity_poly.pdbx_seq_one_letter_code
_entity_poly.pdbx_strand_id
1 'polypeptide(L)'
;AVNGSTRGKILELVEKIRSWGIPADFDLRQRSLKKQLEYANKLGFNFTVIVGEKELEKGTVKVRDMSRFEEFEVKLEKLKDFLMIKG
;
A
#
# COMPACT_ATOMS: atom_id res chain seq x y z
N ALA A 1 8.02 -13.83 -4.80
CA ALA A 1 8.27 -12.87 -5.90
C ALA A 1 6.94 -12.26 -6.29
N VAL A 2 6.89 -10.96 -6.61
CA VAL A 2 5.66 -10.33 -7.15
C VAL A 2 5.50 -10.83 -8.59
N ASN A 3 4.53 -11.72 -8.84
CA ASN A 3 4.23 -12.21 -10.18
C ASN A 3 3.79 -11.06 -11.09
N GLY A 4 3.94 -11.20 -12.40
CA GLY A 4 3.63 -10.14 -13.38
C GLY A 4 2.21 -9.57 -13.27
N SER A 5 1.23 -10.41 -12.88
CA SER A 5 -0.18 -10.03 -12.64
C SER A 5 -0.36 -9.00 -11.51
N THR A 6 0.47 -9.08 -10.47
CA THR A 6 0.38 -8.20 -9.30
C THR A 6 0.89 -6.80 -9.60
N ARG A 7 1.76 -6.63 -10.60
CA ARG A 7 2.32 -5.33 -10.97
C ARG A 7 1.27 -4.37 -11.56
N GLY A 8 0.41 -4.86 -12.45
CA GLY A 8 -0.68 -4.07 -13.03
C GLY A 8 -1.63 -3.54 -11.96
N LYS A 9 -2.04 -4.42 -11.04
CA LYS A 9 -2.90 -4.07 -9.91
C LYS A 9 -2.27 -3.04 -8.96
N ILE A 10 -0.96 -3.14 -8.71
CA ILE A 10 -0.24 -2.14 -7.91
C ILE A 10 -0.31 -0.77 -8.60
N LEU A 11 -0.06 -0.71 -9.91
CA LEU A 11 -0.10 0.55 -10.66
C LEU A 11 -1.51 1.16 -10.64
N GLU A 12 -2.55 0.37 -10.92
CA GLU A 12 -3.94 0.79 -10.83
C GLU A 12 -4.30 1.34 -9.44
N LEU A 13 -3.84 0.66 -8.39
CA LEU A 13 -4.09 1.09 -7.01
C LEU A 13 -3.39 2.43 -6.69
N VAL A 14 -2.15 2.60 -7.13
CA VAL A 14 -1.38 3.83 -6.95
C VAL A 14 -2.04 4.99 -7.68
N GLU A 15 -2.45 4.78 -8.94
CA GLU A 15 -3.17 5.79 -9.73
C GLU A 15 -4.49 6.17 -9.06
N LYS A 16 -5.22 5.17 -8.54
CA LYS A 16 -6.47 5.40 -7.79
C LYS A 16 -6.22 6.24 -6.53
N ILE A 17 -5.19 5.93 -5.74
CA ILE A 17 -4.85 6.71 -4.53
C ILE A 17 -4.46 8.15 -4.91
N ARG A 18 -3.64 8.32 -5.96
CA ARG A 18 -3.28 9.65 -6.48
C ARG A 18 -4.49 10.44 -6.97
N SER A 19 -5.48 9.77 -7.60
CA SER A 19 -6.73 10.40 -8.02
C SER A 19 -7.57 10.94 -6.86
N TRP A 20 -7.35 10.45 -5.63
CA TRP A 20 -7.97 10.98 -4.42
C TRP A 20 -7.25 12.19 -3.83
N GLY A 21 -6.19 12.68 -4.50
CA GLY A 21 -5.35 13.77 -4.02
C GLY A 21 -4.31 13.34 -2.99
N ILE A 22 -4.14 12.03 -2.76
CA ILE A 22 -3.16 11.48 -1.81
C ILE A 22 -1.88 11.15 -2.57
N PRO A 23 -0.73 11.77 -2.24
CA PRO A 23 0.55 11.39 -2.82
C PRO A 23 0.89 9.94 -2.48
N ALA A 24 1.20 9.14 -3.49
CA ALA A 24 1.57 7.75 -3.33
C ALA A 24 2.78 7.41 -4.20
N ASP A 25 3.64 6.55 -3.69
CA ASP A 25 4.79 5.98 -4.41
C ASP A 25 4.74 4.46 -4.35
N PHE A 26 5.43 3.80 -5.27
CA PHE A 26 5.48 2.34 -5.34
C PHE A 26 6.85 1.86 -5.82
N ASP A 27 7.33 0.76 -5.22
CA ASP A 27 8.63 0.19 -5.55
C ASP A 27 8.46 -1.18 -6.23
N LEU A 28 8.70 -1.24 -7.55
CA LEU A 28 8.72 -2.49 -8.33
C LEU A 28 10.06 -3.23 -8.27
N ARG A 29 11.09 -2.70 -7.59
CA ARG A 29 12.50 -3.17 -7.69
C ARG A 29 12.79 -4.49 -6.96
N GLN A 30 11.80 -5.37 -6.80
CA GLN A 30 11.90 -6.69 -6.13
C GLN A 30 12.67 -6.66 -4.79
N ARG A 31 12.64 -5.53 -4.07
CA ARG A 31 13.22 -5.46 -2.73
C ARG A 31 12.40 -6.33 -1.78
N SER A 32 13.05 -6.84 -0.74
CA SER A 32 12.31 -7.51 0.34
C SER A 32 11.33 -6.53 0.98
N LEU A 33 10.19 -7.03 1.49
CA LEU A 33 9.19 -6.22 2.19
C LEU A 33 9.83 -5.35 3.29
N LYS A 34 10.75 -5.93 4.07
CA LYS A 34 11.50 -5.20 5.10
C LYS A 34 12.21 -3.95 4.54
N LYS A 35 12.93 -4.08 3.43
CA LYS A 35 13.65 -2.96 2.80
C LYS A 35 12.70 -1.91 2.23
N GLN A 36 11.52 -2.31 1.75
CA GLN A 36 10.50 -1.37 1.29
C GLN A 36 9.92 -0.56 2.46
N LEU A 37 9.64 -1.21 3.59
CA LEU A 37 9.16 -0.55 4.80
C LEU A 37 10.22 0.41 5.38
N GLU A 38 11.49 -0.01 5.44
CA GLU A 38 12.61 0.87 5.86
C GLU A 38 12.72 2.09 4.96
N TYR A 39 12.57 1.91 3.64
CA TYR A 39 12.57 3.01 2.67
C TYR A 39 11.40 3.97 2.88
N ALA A 40 10.18 3.45 3.01
CA ALA A 40 9.00 4.26 3.27
C ALA A 40 9.11 5.05 4.58
N ASN A 41 9.62 4.41 5.63
CA ASN A 41 9.90 5.06 6.91
C ASN A 41 10.93 6.19 6.76
N LYS A 42 12.03 5.95 6.04
CA LYS A 42 13.07 6.94 5.79
C LYS A 42 12.55 8.17 5.03
N LEU A 43 11.58 7.97 4.13
CA LEU A 43 10.95 9.06 3.38
C LEU A 43 9.81 9.74 4.14
N GLY A 44 9.44 9.26 5.33
CA GLY A 44 8.39 9.87 6.15
C GLY A 44 6.98 9.60 5.63
N PHE A 45 6.74 8.46 4.97
CA PHE A 45 5.37 8.06 4.64
C PHE A 45 4.58 7.72 5.90
N ASN A 46 3.38 8.27 6.05
CA ASN A 46 2.48 7.96 7.17
C ASN A 46 1.93 6.52 7.08
N PHE A 47 1.66 6.06 5.86
CA PHE A 47 1.09 4.74 5.59
C PHE A 47 1.85 4.01 4.50
N THR A 48 1.89 2.69 4.59
CA THR A 48 2.27 1.82 3.48
C THR A 48 1.14 0.84 3.16
N VAL A 49 0.83 0.70 1.87
CA VAL A 49 -0.16 -0.28 1.40
C VAL A 49 0.57 -1.49 0.84
N ILE A 50 0.38 -2.63 1.48
CA ILE A 50 1.01 -3.90 1.14
C ILE A 50 0.02 -4.74 0.35
N VAL A 51 0.42 -5.07 -0.87
CA VAL A 51 -0.42 -5.79 -1.85
C VAL A 51 0.10 -7.22 -1.99
N GLY A 52 -0.66 -8.18 -1.46
CA GLY A 52 -0.43 -9.61 -1.62
C GLY A 52 -1.48 -10.25 -2.52
N GLU A 53 -1.14 -11.36 -3.18
CA GLU A 53 -2.06 -12.07 -4.08
C GLU A 53 -3.32 -12.56 -3.33
N LYS A 54 -3.15 -13.09 -2.12
CA LYS A 54 -4.25 -13.60 -1.29
C LYS A 54 -5.20 -12.50 -0.83
N GLU A 55 -4.68 -11.34 -0.44
CA GLU A 55 -5.49 -10.19 -0.03
C GLU A 55 -6.25 -9.62 -1.23
N LEU A 56 -5.60 -9.54 -2.39
CA LEU A 56 -6.25 -9.11 -3.63
C LEU A 56 -7.41 -10.03 -4.06
N GLU A 57 -7.26 -11.35 -3.92
CA GLU A 57 -8.34 -12.31 -4.15
C GLU A 57 -9.55 -12.08 -3.23
N LYS A 58 -9.30 -11.56 -2.02
CA LYS A 58 -10.35 -11.21 -1.04
C LYS A 58 -10.89 -9.79 -1.18
N GLY A 59 -10.37 -9.00 -2.13
CA GLY A 59 -10.72 -7.59 -2.27
C GLY A 59 -10.20 -6.70 -1.13
N THR A 60 -9.17 -7.14 -0.42
CA THR A 60 -8.53 -6.43 0.70
C THR A 60 -7.07 -6.09 0.38
N VAL A 61 -6.50 -5.19 1.18
CA VAL A 61 -5.07 -4.88 1.24
C VAL A 61 -4.67 -4.77 2.70
N LYS A 62 -3.37 -4.90 3.00
CA LYS A 62 -2.85 -4.54 4.31
C LYS A 62 -2.36 -3.11 4.28
N VAL A 63 -2.76 -2.31 5.27
CA VAL A 63 -2.27 -0.96 5.48
C VAL A 63 -1.47 -0.95 6.77
N ARG A 64 -0.22 -0.52 6.69
CA ARG A 64 0.63 -0.33 7.86
C ARG A 64 0.69 1.15 8.21
N ASP A 65 0.35 1.48 9.44
CA ASP A 65 0.62 2.78 10.05
C ASP A 65 2.10 2.83 10.44
N MET A 66 2.84 3.74 9.83
CA MET A 66 4.30 3.85 10.04
C MET A 66 4.65 4.58 11.34
N SER A 67 3.71 5.32 11.93
CA SER A 67 3.89 6.00 13.21
C SER A 67 3.69 5.05 14.40
N ARG A 68 2.71 4.14 14.29
CA ARG A 68 2.34 3.18 15.34
C ARG A 68 2.93 1.79 15.12
N PHE A 69 3.45 1.52 13.92
CA PHE A 69 3.89 0.20 13.47
C PHE A 69 2.80 -0.88 13.55
N GLU A 70 1.53 -0.48 13.43
CA GLU A 70 0.37 -1.35 13.42
C GLU A 70 -0.07 -1.68 11.98
N GLU A 71 -0.59 -2.88 11.75
CA GLU A 71 -1.08 -3.33 10.45
C GLU A 71 -2.59 -3.63 10.51
N PHE A 72 -3.30 -3.21 9.48
CA PHE A 72 -4.75 -3.35 9.35
C PHE A 72 -5.09 -3.99 8.02
N GLU A 73 -5.97 -4.98 8.02
CA GLU A 73 -6.58 -5.46 6.78
C GLU A 73 -7.76 -4.55 6.43
N VAL A 74 -7.68 -3.90 5.27
CA VAL A 74 -8.64 -2.88 4.82
C VAL A 74 -9.22 -3.32 3.49
N LYS A 75 -10.56 -3.29 3.38
CA LYS A 75 -11.23 -3.50 2.10
C LYS A 75 -10.88 -2.39 1.11
N LEU A 76 -10.67 -2.73 -0.15
CA LEU A 76 -10.35 -1.76 -1.21
C LEU A 76 -11.39 -0.64 -1.32
N GLU A 77 -12.66 -0.93 -1.03
CA GLU A 77 -13.76 0.04 -1.03
C GLU A 77 -13.68 1.06 0.13
N LYS A 78 -13.03 0.70 1.25
CA LYS A 78 -12.84 1.54 2.44
C LYS A 78 -11.47 2.18 2.52
N LEU A 79 -10.58 1.87 1.58
CA LEU A 79 -9.19 2.32 1.61
C LEU A 79 -9.08 3.85 1.57
N LYS A 80 -9.91 4.53 0.76
CA LYS A 80 -9.92 6.00 0.68
C LYS A 80 -10.18 6.61 2.05
N ASP A 81 -11.30 6.21 2.67
CA ASP A 81 -11.72 6.74 3.97
C ASP A 81 -10.65 6.46 5.03
N PHE A 82 -10.08 5.26 5.02
CA PHE A 82 -9.02 4.87 5.96
C PHE A 82 -7.79 5.79 5.86
N LEU A 83 -7.32 6.07 4.63
CA LEU A 83 -6.14 6.90 4.40
C LEU A 83 -6.40 8.40 4.65
N MET A 84 -7.63 8.88 4.44
CA MET A 84 -7.98 10.29 4.65
C MET A 84 -8.26 10.65 6.12
N ILE A 85 -8.78 9.72 6.93
CA ILE A 85 -9.08 10.00 8.36
C ILE A 85 -7.80 10.15 9.20
N LYS A 86 -6.70 9.55 8.75
CA LYS A 86 -5.46 9.42 9.52
C LYS A 86 -4.27 10.15 8.90
N GLY A 87 -4.46 10.76 7.73
CA GLY A 87 -3.45 11.53 6.99
C GLY A 87 -3.35 12.98 7.44
#